data_AF-A0A9W8MQ91-F1
#
_entry.id   AF-A0A9W8MQ91-F1
#
_cell.length_a   1.000
_cell.length_b   1.000
_cell.length_c   1.000
_cell.angle_alpha   90.00
_cell.angle_beta   90.00
_cell.angle_gamma   90.00
#
_symmetry.space_group_name_H-M   'P 1'
#
loop_
_entity.id
_entity.type
_entity.pdbx_description
1 polymer ?
#
loop_
_entity_poly.entity_id
_entity_poly.type
_entity_poly.pdbx_seq_one_letter_code
_entity_poly.pdbx_strand_id
1 'polypeptide(L)'
;MSSRQAYGQSARKLVLAFDVGTTYSGISYSILDPGHRISIKGVTRFPAQEHIMGASKIPTIMYYDKQGKVRAAGAEAIREGIEEEAEDGGWIKAEWFKLHLSSKVTNMRDITRRIPALPPKKTVVHIFADFFLYLFDCASAYIQDTEPNGQVMWNSLKPSIDFVLSHPNGWEGREQSQMRQAAVLAGLIPDTTAGHARISFVTEGEASLHFAIESGALTSVVKGHGVVIVDAGGGTIDISTYRHDLSQVTRLFQEVAAPRCFLYGSVFVSIQARIFLEKFLEDSEFIEDLDHIIQCFDRTTKLRFKQPDEPQYIKFGSSRDNDQEHNIRFGQLKLAGKDVMDFFRPSATCIVDIVIAEEQLQHIVLVGGFAANDWLFEEVRTKVNQLGLTISRPENHVNKAVSDGAISFYLNHFVRTRMSRFAFGSFGAVIFDSRNEGHLKRARNKTRYPSGATVLPNHFTMILPKNTQVSEVTEFKEEFYEEHPNLASFRHIESEVWCYRGELENPEWKDEDPVNYHLLCTISADLSHLPIQRQYRNGKTYYRVDLELILRFGLTEMQAQIAWKGKSGMQRTPARIVYPPSDD
;
A
#
# COMPACT_ATOMS: atom_id res chain seq x y z
N MET A 1 27.85 8.98 -0.27
CA MET A 1 27.09 7.70 -0.29
C MET A 1 27.45 6.93 0.97
N SER A 2 26.45 6.49 1.75
CA SER A 2 26.69 5.60 2.90
C SER A 2 27.29 4.29 2.39
N SER A 3 28.47 3.90 2.86
CA SER A 3 29.11 2.66 2.42
C SER A 3 28.38 1.47 3.05
N ARG A 4 27.61 0.73 2.26
CA ARG A 4 26.90 -0.47 2.74
C ARG A 4 27.87 -1.53 3.26
N GLN A 5 27.44 -2.23 4.32
CA GLN A 5 28.14 -3.38 4.86
C GLN A 5 28.12 -4.54 3.87
N ALA A 6 29.09 -5.45 4.02
CA ALA A 6 29.12 -6.68 3.25
C ALA A 6 27.99 -7.62 3.69
N TYR A 7 27.48 -8.44 2.78
CA TYR A 7 26.46 -9.42 3.12
C TYR A 7 27.06 -10.53 4.00
N GLY A 8 26.56 -10.63 5.23
CA GLY A 8 27.13 -11.49 6.27
C GLY A 8 26.61 -12.93 6.30
N GLN A 9 25.65 -13.30 5.43
CA GLN A 9 25.17 -14.68 5.39
C GLN A 9 26.00 -15.54 4.42
N SER A 10 25.93 -16.86 4.61
CA SER A 10 26.74 -17.85 3.88
C SER A 10 26.19 -18.23 2.50
N ALA A 11 24.90 -18.02 2.25
CA ALA A 11 24.23 -18.42 1.01
C ALA A 11 23.87 -17.21 0.16
N ARG A 12 24.20 -17.24 -1.14
CA ARG A 12 23.79 -16.20 -2.09
C ARG A 12 22.27 -16.12 -2.16
N LYS A 13 21.74 -14.89 -2.24
CA LYS A 13 20.30 -14.64 -2.35
C LYS A 13 19.99 -13.57 -3.41
N LEU A 14 18.85 -13.69 -4.07
CA LEU A 14 18.30 -12.65 -4.94
C LEU A 14 17.04 -12.08 -4.29
N VAL A 15 16.98 -10.76 -4.21
CA VAL A 15 15.81 -10.01 -3.74
C VAL A 15 15.31 -9.14 -4.88
N LEU A 16 14.01 -9.22 -5.18
CA LEU A 16 13.31 -8.37 -6.14
C LEU A 16 12.34 -7.45 -5.40
N ALA A 17 12.27 -6.19 -5.79
CA ALA A 17 11.26 -5.27 -5.32
C ALA A 17 10.38 -4.85 -6.49
N PHE A 18 9.06 -4.99 -6.32
CA PHE A 18 8.07 -4.53 -7.28
C PHE A 18 7.30 -3.36 -6.69
N ASP A 19 7.46 -2.20 -7.34
CA ASP A 19 6.60 -1.05 -7.14
C ASP A 19 5.52 -1.05 -8.22
N VAL A 20 4.34 -1.60 -7.92
CA VAL A 20 3.20 -1.54 -8.85
C VAL A 20 2.46 -0.24 -8.59
N GLY A 21 2.79 0.85 -9.26
CA GLY A 21 2.09 2.13 -9.12
C GLY A 21 0.82 2.22 -9.96
N THR A 22 -0.06 3.19 -9.70
CA THR A 22 -1.32 3.36 -10.45
C THR A 22 -1.12 3.63 -11.94
N THR A 23 -0.10 4.42 -12.28
CA THR A 23 0.18 4.85 -13.67
C THR A 23 1.45 4.22 -14.22
N TYR A 24 2.46 4.08 -13.38
CA TYR A 24 3.74 3.50 -13.74
C TYR A 24 4.29 2.64 -12.61
N SER A 25 5.00 1.58 -12.99
CA SER A 25 5.60 0.60 -12.09
C SER A 25 7.11 0.55 -12.25
N GLY A 26 7.81 0.17 -11.19
CA GLY A 26 9.27 0.05 -11.14
C GLY A 26 9.72 -1.32 -10.60
N ILE A 27 10.90 -1.75 -11.04
CA ILE A 27 11.55 -2.97 -10.54
C ILE A 27 12.96 -2.63 -10.10
N SER A 28 13.31 -3.05 -8.89
CA SER A 28 14.67 -3.01 -8.38
C SER A 28 15.07 -4.37 -7.83
N TYR A 29 16.36 -4.65 -7.79
CA TYR A 29 16.87 -5.92 -7.30
C TYR A 29 18.20 -5.75 -6.58
N SER A 30 18.55 -6.75 -5.78
CA SER A 30 19.87 -6.90 -5.21
C SER A 30 20.29 -8.36 -5.18
N ILE A 31 21.52 -8.62 -5.62
CA ILE A 31 22.18 -9.91 -5.49
C ILE A 31 23.04 -9.82 -4.23
N LEU A 32 22.67 -10.61 -3.23
CA LEU A 32 23.31 -10.64 -1.93
C LEU A 32 24.36 -11.74 -1.94
N ASP A 33 25.60 -11.33 -2.20
CA ASP A 33 26.74 -12.20 -2.31
C ASP A 33 27.54 -12.28 -0.99
N PRO A 34 27.78 -13.47 -0.42
CA PRO A 34 28.54 -13.63 0.81
C PRO A 34 29.88 -12.87 0.76
N GLY A 35 30.12 -12.02 1.76
CA GLY A 35 31.35 -11.22 1.86
C GLY A 35 31.48 -10.06 0.87
N HIS A 36 30.55 -9.89 -0.08
CA HIS A 36 30.56 -8.80 -1.04
C HIS A 36 29.70 -7.62 -0.57
N ARG A 37 30.02 -6.42 -1.06
CA ARG A 37 29.23 -5.21 -0.78
C ARG A 37 27.89 -5.30 -1.47
N ILE A 38 26.85 -4.97 -0.72
CA ILE A 38 25.48 -4.96 -1.23
C ILE A 38 25.27 -3.76 -2.15
N SER A 39 24.62 -3.98 -3.29
CA SER A 39 24.27 -2.95 -4.27
C SER A 39 22.80 -3.10 -4.67
N ILE A 40 22.08 -1.98 -4.76
CA ILE A 40 20.74 -1.92 -5.34
C ILE A 40 20.87 -1.53 -6.80
N LYS A 41 20.19 -2.27 -7.66
CA LYS A 41 20.14 -2.03 -9.10
C LYS A 41 18.68 -1.93 -9.52
N GLY A 42 18.34 -0.90 -10.30
CA GLY A 42 17.05 -0.83 -10.98
C GLY A 42 17.08 -1.62 -12.30
N VAL A 43 15.95 -2.18 -12.70
CA VAL A 43 15.74 -2.65 -14.08
C VAL A 43 15.48 -1.42 -14.96
N THR A 44 16.27 -1.27 -16.02
CA THR A 44 16.27 -0.06 -16.87
C THR A 44 16.05 -0.34 -18.35
N ARG A 45 15.74 -1.59 -18.70
CA ARG A 45 15.38 -2.01 -20.05
C ARG A 45 14.23 -3.01 -19.97
N PHE A 46 13.17 -2.71 -20.72
CA PHE A 46 11.94 -3.49 -20.77
C PHE A 46 11.63 -3.91 -22.23
N PRO A 47 10.81 -4.96 -22.45
CA PRO A 47 10.37 -5.35 -23.80
C PRO A 47 9.72 -4.18 -24.56
N ALA A 48 9.89 -4.12 -25.88
CA ALA A 48 9.35 -3.08 -26.78
C ALA A 48 9.70 -1.62 -26.44
N GLN A 49 10.62 -1.37 -25.51
CA GLN A 49 11.11 -0.04 -25.21
C GLN A 49 12.30 0.31 -26.13
N GLU A 50 12.01 0.51 -27.41
CA GLU A 50 13.00 0.98 -28.37
C GLU A 50 13.34 2.45 -28.08
N HIS A 51 14.64 2.75 -27.90
CA HIS A 51 15.23 4.09 -27.84
C HIS A 51 15.20 4.92 -26.54
N ILE A 52 14.60 4.48 -25.42
CA ILE A 52 14.70 5.24 -24.15
C ILE A 52 15.78 4.66 -23.22
N MET A 53 17.04 5.05 -23.45
CA MET A 53 18.10 4.83 -22.45
C MET A 53 17.73 5.52 -21.13
N GLY A 54 17.62 4.74 -20.05
CA GLY A 54 17.42 5.27 -18.70
C GLY A 54 15.98 5.33 -18.20
N ALA A 55 14.99 4.92 -19.00
CA ALA A 55 13.64 4.73 -18.47
C ALA A 55 13.63 3.59 -17.45
N SER A 56 13.23 3.93 -16.24
CA SER A 56 13.25 3.03 -15.08
C SER A 56 11.87 2.67 -14.57
N LYS A 57 10.86 3.02 -15.37
CA LYS A 57 9.47 2.72 -15.12
C LYS A 57 8.81 2.20 -16.37
N ILE A 58 7.80 1.39 -16.14
CA ILE A 58 6.94 0.78 -17.14
C ILE A 58 5.52 1.30 -16.91
N PRO A 59 4.74 1.64 -17.95
CA PRO A 59 3.32 1.92 -17.77
C PRO A 59 2.60 0.79 -17.03
N THR A 60 1.70 1.12 -16.10
CA THR A 60 0.85 0.13 -15.43
C THR A 60 -0.42 -0.08 -16.25
N ILE A 61 -0.26 -0.62 -17.45
CA ILE A 61 -1.33 -0.80 -18.43
C ILE A 61 -1.27 -2.23 -18.97
N MET A 62 -2.44 -2.82 -19.20
CA MET A 62 -2.59 -4.12 -19.86
C MET A 62 -3.72 -4.10 -20.87
N TYR A 63 -3.62 -4.90 -21.92
CA TYR A 63 -4.71 -5.20 -22.84
C TYR A 63 -5.11 -6.67 -22.72
N TYR A 64 -6.41 -6.92 -22.68
CA TYR A 64 -7.00 -8.25 -22.60
C TYR A 64 -7.93 -8.51 -23.78
N ASP A 65 -7.91 -9.70 -24.36
CA ASP A 65 -8.98 -10.09 -25.29
C ASP A 65 -10.29 -10.43 -24.53
N LYS A 66 -11.36 -10.71 -25.29
CA LYS A 66 -12.69 -11.05 -24.75
C LYS A 66 -12.71 -12.34 -23.90
N GLN A 67 -11.66 -13.15 -23.98
CA GLN A 67 -11.47 -14.36 -23.18
C GLN A 67 -10.71 -14.07 -21.87
N GLY A 68 -10.24 -12.83 -21.67
CA GLY A 68 -9.44 -12.45 -20.52
C GLY A 68 -7.97 -12.87 -20.65
N LYS A 69 -7.47 -13.10 -21.85
CA LYS A 69 -6.04 -13.38 -22.06
C LYS A 69 -5.29 -12.09 -22.32
N VAL A 70 -4.11 -11.94 -21.70
CA VAL A 70 -3.21 -10.81 -21.92
C VAL A 70 -2.75 -10.78 -23.39
N ARG A 71 -2.81 -9.60 -24.00
CA ARG A 71 -2.38 -9.34 -25.39
C ARG A 71 -1.21 -8.38 -25.47
N ALA A 72 -1.17 -7.40 -24.56
CA ALA A 72 -0.03 -6.51 -24.36
C ALA A 72 0.02 -6.06 -22.90
N ALA A 73 1.22 -5.80 -22.39
CA ALA A 73 1.41 -5.30 -21.03
C ALA A 73 2.57 -4.31 -20.99
N GLY A 74 2.49 -3.37 -20.06
CA GLY A 74 3.61 -2.49 -19.78
C GLY A 74 4.01 -1.60 -20.95
N ALA A 75 5.28 -1.71 -21.37
CA ALA A 75 5.82 -0.92 -22.46
C ALA A 75 5.21 -1.32 -23.83
N GLU A 76 4.86 -2.59 -24.01
CA GLU A 76 4.17 -3.07 -25.22
C GLU A 76 2.75 -2.50 -25.34
N ALA A 77 2.12 -2.14 -24.21
CA ALA A 77 0.77 -1.57 -24.18
C ALA A 77 0.72 -0.09 -24.60
N ILE A 78 1.85 0.54 -24.92
CA ILE A 78 1.93 1.94 -25.38
C ILE A 78 2.71 2.09 -26.69
N ARG A 79 3.03 0.97 -27.36
CA ARG A 79 3.74 1.02 -28.64
C ARG A 79 2.85 1.60 -29.74
N GLU A 80 3.49 2.11 -30.78
CA GLU A 80 2.78 2.58 -31.97
C GLU A 80 1.93 1.45 -32.58
N GLY A 81 0.70 1.79 -33.00
CA GLY A 81 -0.27 0.85 -33.55
C GLY A 81 -1.05 0.00 -32.52
N ILE A 82 -0.75 0.10 -31.22
CA ILE A 82 -1.42 -0.75 -30.22
C ILE A 82 -2.93 -0.49 -30.11
N GLU A 83 -3.36 0.75 -30.35
CA GLU A 83 -4.78 1.14 -30.30
C GLU A 83 -5.56 0.52 -31.46
N GLU A 84 -4.99 0.53 -32.67
CA GLU A 84 -5.56 -0.12 -33.86
C GLU A 84 -5.65 -1.64 -33.66
N GLU A 85 -4.58 -2.26 -33.16
CA GLU A 85 -4.60 -3.70 -32.86
C GLU A 85 -5.60 -4.06 -31.76
N ALA A 86 -5.76 -3.19 -30.77
CA ALA A 86 -6.74 -3.38 -29.70
C ALA A 86 -8.16 -3.25 -30.25
N GLU A 87 -8.43 -2.30 -31.16
CA GLU A 87 -9.73 -2.15 -31.80
C GLU A 87 -10.06 -3.36 -32.68
N ASP A 88 -9.17 -3.72 -33.61
CA ASP A 88 -9.30 -4.88 -34.51
C ASP A 88 -9.47 -6.19 -33.74
N GLY A 89 -8.68 -6.34 -32.67
CA GLY A 89 -8.71 -7.51 -31.80
C GLY A 89 -9.86 -7.54 -30.79
N GLY A 90 -10.61 -6.44 -30.65
CA GLY A 90 -11.60 -6.25 -29.60
C GLY A 90 -11.00 -6.41 -28.20
N TRP A 91 -9.78 -5.90 -27.99
CA TRP A 91 -9.09 -5.91 -26.72
C TRP A 91 -9.59 -4.80 -25.80
N ILE A 92 -9.53 -5.06 -24.51
CA ILE A 92 -10.01 -4.18 -23.45
C ILE A 92 -8.80 -3.72 -22.65
N LYS A 93 -8.60 -2.42 -22.60
CA LYS A 93 -7.56 -1.77 -21.82
C LYS A 93 -7.90 -1.84 -20.33
N ALA A 94 -6.95 -2.31 -19.53
CA ALA A 94 -6.96 -2.22 -18.08
C ALA A 94 -5.90 -1.21 -17.64
N GLU A 95 -6.36 -0.08 -17.10
CA GLU A 95 -5.52 0.94 -16.49
C GLU A 95 -6.10 1.39 -15.14
N TRP A 96 -5.25 1.95 -14.29
CA TRP A 96 -5.61 2.38 -12.93
C TRP A 96 -6.23 1.27 -12.05
N PHE A 97 -6.05 0.00 -12.44
CA PHE A 97 -6.62 -1.16 -11.75
C PHE A 97 -6.17 -1.25 -10.28
N LYS A 98 -5.02 -0.67 -9.92
CA LYS A 98 -4.57 -0.51 -8.52
C LYS A 98 -5.62 0.17 -7.63
N LEU A 99 -6.38 1.13 -8.15
CA LEU A 99 -7.40 1.84 -7.38
C LEU A 99 -8.59 0.95 -7.00
N HIS A 100 -8.83 -0.15 -7.73
CA HIS A 100 -9.87 -1.13 -7.41
C HIS A 100 -9.54 -2.01 -6.20
N LEU A 101 -8.27 -2.06 -5.76
CA LEU A 101 -7.93 -2.68 -4.47
C LEU A 101 -8.28 -1.77 -3.27
N SER A 102 -8.43 -0.46 -3.48
CA SER A 102 -8.59 0.46 -2.35
C SER A 102 -10.02 0.43 -1.80
N SER A 103 -10.14 -0.03 -0.55
CA SER A 103 -11.37 0.06 0.26
C SER A 103 -11.86 1.49 0.54
N LYS A 104 -11.04 2.53 0.31
CA LYS A 104 -11.44 3.94 0.48
C LYS A 104 -12.08 4.53 -0.77
N VAL A 105 -11.73 4.03 -1.95
CA VAL A 105 -12.28 4.49 -3.23
C VAL A 105 -13.77 4.16 -3.33
N THR A 106 -14.22 3.05 -2.76
CA THR A 106 -15.63 2.64 -2.72
C THR A 106 -16.52 3.62 -1.95
N ASN A 107 -15.94 4.42 -1.04
CA ASN A 107 -16.66 5.43 -0.25
C ASN A 107 -16.78 6.80 -0.97
N MET A 108 -16.06 7.03 -2.07
CA MET A 108 -16.11 8.28 -2.84
C MET A 108 -16.82 8.07 -4.18
N ARG A 109 -18.16 7.92 -4.14
CA ARG A 109 -19.00 7.52 -5.28
C ARG A 109 -18.74 8.30 -6.59
N ASP A 110 -18.44 9.59 -6.50
CA ASP A 110 -18.19 10.44 -7.67
C ASP A 110 -16.86 10.13 -8.37
N ILE A 111 -15.84 9.75 -7.58
CA ILE A 111 -14.51 9.36 -8.09
C ILE A 111 -14.57 7.92 -8.62
N THR A 112 -15.26 7.01 -7.91
CA THR A 112 -15.37 5.60 -8.32
C THR A 112 -15.94 5.46 -9.73
N ARG A 113 -16.92 6.30 -10.10
CA ARG A 113 -17.53 6.32 -11.44
C ARG A 113 -16.58 6.71 -12.57
N ARG A 114 -15.47 7.39 -12.25
CA ARG A 114 -14.48 7.87 -13.22
C ARG A 114 -13.27 6.94 -13.34
N ILE A 115 -13.19 5.89 -12.53
CA ILE A 115 -12.16 4.85 -12.65
C ILE A 115 -12.60 3.85 -13.72
N PRO A 116 -11.76 3.52 -14.72
CA PRO A 116 -12.08 2.53 -15.73
C PRO A 116 -12.49 1.20 -15.13
N ALA A 117 -13.53 0.59 -15.68
CA ALA A 117 -14.00 -0.72 -15.25
C ALA A 117 -12.94 -1.80 -15.52
N LEU A 118 -12.95 -2.86 -14.71
CA LEU A 118 -12.08 -4.00 -14.94
C LEU A 118 -12.55 -4.78 -16.19
N PRO A 119 -11.62 -5.39 -16.95
CA PRO A 119 -11.98 -6.27 -18.05
C PRO A 119 -12.93 -7.40 -17.61
N PRO A 120 -13.86 -7.85 -18.49
CA PRO A 120 -14.75 -8.95 -18.19
C PRO A 120 -13.97 -10.19 -17.73
N LYS A 121 -14.53 -10.91 -16.74
CA LYS A 121 -13.95 -12.15 -16.17
C LYS A 121 -12.60 -11.95 -15.46
N LYS A 122 -12.15 -10.72 -15.25
CA LYS A 122 -10.97 -10.40 -14.44
C LYS A 122 -11.39 -9.68 -13.17
N THR A 123 -10.91 -10.19 -12.06
CA THR A 123 -10.89 -9.43 -10.80
C THR A 123 -9.59 -8.64 -10.73
N VAL A 124 -9.51 -7.65 -9.85
CA VAL A 124 -8.27 -6.88 -9.66
C VAL A 124 -7.10 -7.79 -9.25
N VAL A 125 -7.34 -8.83 -8.45
CA VAL A 125 -6.33 -9.83 -8.07
C VAL A 125 -5.78 -10.58 -9.29
N HIS A 126 -6.64 -10.94 -10.25
CA HIS A 126 -6.18 -11.56 -11.51
C HIS A 126 -5.30 -10.62 -12.33
N ILE A 127 -5.66 -9.34 -12.41
CA ILE A 127 -4.88 -8.34 -13.16
C ILE A 127 -3.53 -8.11 -12.50
N PHE A 128 -3.49 -8.02 -11.16
CA PHE A 128 -2.22 -7.97 -10.43
C PHE A 128 -1.37 -9.22 -10.65
N ALA A 129 -1.98 -10.41 -10.72
CA ALA A 129 -1.24 -11.63 -10.97
C ALA A 129 -0.60 -11.63 -12.36
N ASP A 130 -1.37 -11.28 -13.39
CA ASP A 130 -0.85 -11.18 -14.75
C ASP A 130 0.24 -10.10 -14.87
N PHE A 131 0.07 -8.97 -14.18
CA PHE A 131 1.06 -7.89 -14.19
C PHE A 131 2.32 -8.24 -13.38
N PHE A 132 2.20 -8.93 -12.25
CA PHE A 132 3.35 -9.44 -11.49
C PHE A 132 4.17 -10.45 -12.30
N LEU A 133 3.49 -11.33 -13.04
CA LEU A 133 4.17 -12.25 -13.95
C LEU A 133 4.95 -11.48 -15.02
N TYR A 134 4.33 -10.47 -15.64
CA TYR A 134 5.00 -9.60 -16.61
C TYR A 134 6.23 -8.89 -16.01
N LEU A 135 6.13 -8.32 -14.81
CA LEU A 135 7.27 -7.70 -14.12
C LEU A 135 8.37 -8.73 -13.83
N PHE A 136 7.99 -9.93 -13.39
CA PHE A 136 8.92 -11.00 -13.13
C PHE A 136 9.68 -11.44 -14.39
N ASP A 137 8.99 -11.55 -15.52
CA ASP A 137 9.60 -11.89 -16.81
C ASP A 137 10.53 -10.78 -17.31
N CYS A 138 10.15 -9.51 -17.12
CA CYS A 138 11.03 -8.37 -17.39
C CYS A 138 12.31 -8.41 -16.55
N ALA A 139 12.19 -8.62 -15.24
CA ALA A 139 13.33 -8.72 -14.33
C ALA A 139 14.23 -9.91 -14.69
N SER A 140 13.61 -11.05 -14.99
CA SER A 140 14.24 -12.28 -15.43
C SER A 140 15.10 -12.05 -16.66
N ALA A 141 14.54 -11.49 -17.73
CA ALA A 141 15.26 -11.21 -18.98
C ALA A 141 16.41 -10.23 -18.75
N TYR A 142 16.14 -9.12 -18.05
CA TYR A 142 17.15 -8.09 -17.77
C TYR A 142 18.35 -8.66 -16.99
N ILE A 143 18.10 -9.34 -15.87
CA ILE A 143 19.16 -9.87 -15.00
C ILE A 143 19.99 -10.92 -15.73
N GLN A 144 19.37 -11.78 -16.53
CA GLN A 144 20.06 -12.80 -17.30
C GLN A 144 20.98 -12.21 -18.37
N ASP A 145 20.57 -11.10 -18.99
CA ASP A 145 21.35 -10.41 -20.01
C ASP A 145 22.48 -9.54 -19.44
N THR A 146 22.27 -8.91 -18.27
CA THR A 146 23.19 -7.88 -17.75
C THR A 146 24.17 -8.40 -16.70
N GLU A 147 23.84 -9.45 -15.97
CA GLU A 147 24.70 -9.96 -14.90
C GLU A 147 25.67 -11.03 -15.40
N PRO A 148 26.91 -11.07 -14.90
CA PRO A 148 27.87 -12.13 -15.23
C PRO A 148 27.31 -13.52 -14.87
N ASN A 149 27.33 -14.45 -15.84
CA ASN A 149 26.71 -15.78 -15.70
C ASN A 149 25.22 -15.72 -15.32
N GLY A 150 24.51 -14.67 -15.76
CA GLY A 150 23.13 -14.35 -15.38
C GLY A 150 22.16 -15.52 -15.51
N GLN A 151 22.22 -16.27 -16.62
CA GLN A 151 21.38 -17.46 -16.85
C GLN A 151 21.54 -18.53 -15.75
N VAL A 152 22.77 -18.88 -15.41
CA VAL A 152 23.08 -19.93 -14.41
C VAL A 152 22.68 -19.43 -13.02
N MET A 153 23.02 -18.19 -12.69
CA MET A 153 22.66 -17.56 -11.43
C MET A 153 21.15 -17.49 -11.24
N TRP A 154 20.42 -17.03 -12.26
CA TRP A 154 18.96 -16.93 -12.24
C TRP A 154 18.32 -18.30 -11.97
N ASN A 155 18.72 -19.33 -12.71
CA ASN A 155 18.18 -20.68 -12.54
C ASN A 155 18.45 -21.24 -11.12
N SER A 156 19.60 -20.93 -10.53
CA SER A 156 19.94 -21.35 -9.17
C SER A 156 19.16 -20.61 -8.09
N LEU A 157 18.86 -19.31 -8.29
CA LEU A 157 18.26 -18.46 -7.25
C LEU A 157 16.74 -18.35 -7.38
N LYS A 158 16.17 -18.57 -8.57
CA LYS A 158 14.73 -18.46 -8.87
C LYS A 158 13.82 -19.13 -7.82
N PRO A 159 14.10 -20.36 -7.35
CA PRO A 159 13.23 -21.04 -6.38
C PRO A 159 13.20 -20.37 -5.00
N SER A 160 14.19 -19.54 -4.67
CA SER A 160 14.39 -18.93 -3.35
C SER A 160 14.47 -17.41 -3.40
N ILE A 161 13.92 -16.77 -4.45
CA ILE A 161 13.84 -15.31 -4.55
C ILE A 161 12.95 -14.77 -3.43
N ASP A 162 13.40 -13.73 -2.75
CA ASP A 162 12.53 -12.92 -1.89
C ASP A 162 11.99 -11.73 -2.66
N PHE A 163 10.75 -11.37 -2.38
CA PHE A 163 10.03 -10.28 -3.00
C PHE A 163 9.69 -9.21 -1.97
N VAL A 164 9.91 -7.95 -2.33
CA VAL A 164 9.43 -6.79 -1.58
C VAL A 164 8.36 -6.10 -2.40
N LEU A 165 7.14 -6.01 -1.88
CA LEU A 165 6.02 -5.39 -2.58
C LEU A 165 5.67 -4.08 -1.89
N SER A 166 5.71 -2.96 -2.62
CA SER A 166 5.27 -1.67 -2.07
C SER A 166 3.77 -1.49 -2.22
N HIS A 167 3.16 -0.77 -1.26
CA HIS A 167 1.77 -0.37 -1.32
C HIS A 167 1.55 1.02 -0.70
N PRO A 168 0.45 1.72 -1.02
CA PRO A 168 0.13 3.01 -0.41
C PRO A 168 0.03 2.92 1.12
N ASN A 169 0.38 3.99 1.82
CA ASN A 169 0.38 4.08 3.29
C ASN A 169 -0.98 3.74 3.92
N GLY A 170 -2.07 3.92 3.18
CA GLY A 170 -3.43 3.71 3.66
C GLY A 170 -3.96 2.29 3.50
N TRP A 171 -3.20 1.37 2.90
CA TRP A 171 -3.59 -0.02 2.72
C TRP A 171 -3.28 -0.83 3.97
N GLU A 172 -4.22 -1.70 4.34
CA GLU A 172 -4.13 -2.53 5.54
C GLU A 172 -3.94 -4.00 5.10
N GLY A 173 -4.07 -4.92 6.05
CA GLY A 173 -3.77 -6.33 5.78
C GLY A 173 -4.64 -6.99 4.71
N ARG A 174 -5.84 -6.46 4.44
CA ARG A 174 -6.71 -6.96 3.37
C ARG A 174 -6.07 -6.77 2.00
N GLU A 175 -5.68 -5.54 1.66
CA GLU A 175 -5.10 -5.26 0.34
C GLU A 175 -3.73 -5.95 0.17
N GLN A 176 -2.94 -6.04 1.25
CA GLN A 176 -1.70 -6.84 1.28
C GLN A 176 -1.98 -8.32 1.00
N SER A 177 -3.02 -8.90 1.61
CA SER A 177 -3.44 -10.29 1.38
C SER A 177 -3.86 -10.52 -0.07
N GLN A 178 -4.56 -9.57 -0.70
CA GLN A 178 -4.92 -9.63 -2.11
C GLN A 178 -3.69 -9.57 -3.04
N MET A 179 -2.71 -8.72 -2.74
CA MET A 179 -1.44 -8.69 -3.49
C MET A 179 -0.65 -9.99 -3.32
N ARG A 180 -0.62 -10.54 -2.10
CA ARG A 180 0.02 -11.83 -1.79
C ARG A 180 -0.65 -12.98 -2.56
N GLN A 181 -1.98 -13.00 -2.63
CA GLN A 181 -2.73 -13.94 -3.45
C GLN A 181 -2.39 -13.79 -4.94
N ALA A 182 -2.29 -12.55 -5.44
CA ALA A 182 -1.88 -12.30 -6.82
C ALA A 182 -0.45 -12.83 -7.10
N ALA A 183 0.49 -12.67 -6.18
CA ALA A 183 1.85 -13.21 -6.32
C ALA A 183 1.88 -14.75 -6.34
N VAL A 184 1.00 -15.40 -5.57
CA VAL A 184 0.79 -16.87 -5.65
C VAL A 184 0.24 -17.27 -7.02
N LEU A 185 -0.81 -16.60 -7.50
CA LEU A 185 -1.44 -16.88 -8.81
C LEU A 185 -0.46 -16.66 -9.97
N ALA A 186 0.40 -15.66 -9.85
CA ALA A 186 1.47 -15.36 -10.81
C ALA A 186 2.63 -16.36 -10.77
N GLY A 187 2.66 -17.28 -9.80
CA GLY A 187 3.72 -18.29 -9.66
C GLY A 187 5.05 -17.76 -9.13
N LEU A 188 5.07 -16.56 -8.52
CA LEU A 188 6.28 -16.00 -7.89
C LEU A 188 6.63 -16.79 -6.63
N ILE A 189 5.61 -17.20 -5.88
CA ILE A 189 5.73 -17.99 -4.65
C ILE A 189 4.73 -19.16 -4.62
N PRO A 190 5.07 -20.29 -3.98
CA PRO A 190 4.10 -21.36 -3.73
C PRO A 190 3.13 -20.96 -2.61
N ASP A 191 1.90 -21.47 -2.66
CA ASP A 191 0.90 -21.29 -1.60
C ASP A 191 1.21 -22.17 -0.38
N THR A 192 2.28 -21.84 0.33
CA THR A 192 2.79 -22.55 1.51
C THR A 192 3.36 -21.55 2.49
N THR A 193 3.40 -21.87 3.79
CA THR A 193 3.96 -20.98 4.81
C THR A 193 5.37 -20.48 4.46
N ALA A 194 6.22 -21.36 3.94
CA ALA A 194 7.57 -20.99 3.49
C ALA A 194 7.56 -20.09 2.25
N GLY A 195 6.63 -20.30 1.31
CA GLY A 195 6.43 -19.42 0.15
C GLY A 195 5.95 -18.03 0.55
N HIS A 196 4.95 -17.95 1.43
CA HIS A 196 4.43 -16.68 1.95
C HIS A 196 5.50 -15.89 2.71
N ALA A 197 6.39 -16.56 3.45
CA ALA A 197 7.50 -15.92 4.15
C ALA A 197 8.55 -15.25 3.23
N ARG A 198 8.50 -15.51 1.91
CA ARG A 198 9.38 -14.85 0.92
C ARG A 198 8.85 -13.50 0.43
N ILE A 199 7.65 -13.07 0.82
CA ILE A 199 7.12 -11.74 0.49
C ILE A 199 7.15 -10.88 1.74
N SER A 200 7.83 -9.74 1.65
CA SER A 200 7.76 -8.62 2.59
C SER A 200 7.00 -7.47 1.97
N PHE A 201 6.15 -6.79 2.74
CA PHE A 201 5.53 -5.54 2.32
C PHE A 201 6.27 -4.34 2.89
N VAL A 202 6.19 -3.22 2.18
CA VAL A 202 6.66 -1.91 2.65
C VAL A 202 5.68 -0.85 2.18
N THR A 203 5.45 0.19 2.98
CA THR A 203 4.63 1.31 2.49
C THR A 203 5.44 2.19 1.54
N GLU A 204 4.78 2.82 0.57
CA GLU A 204 5.40 3.73 -0.40
C GLU A 204 6.14 4.90 0.30
N GLY A 205 5.54 5.46 1.36
CA GLY A 205 6.17 6.50 2.18
C GLY A 205 7.44 6.03 2.92
N GLU A 206 7.45 4.80 3.44
CA GLU A 206 8.62 4.25 4.12
C GLU A 206 9.74 3.85 3.15
N ALA A 207 9.39 3.25 2.00
CA ALA A 207 10.35 3.00 0.95
C ALA A 207 11.01 4.31 0.49
N SER A 208 10.20 5.36 0.35
CA SER A 208 10.66 6.69 -0.01
C SER A 208 11.57 7.34 1.04
N LEU A 209 11.31 7.12 2.34
CA LEU A 209 12.26 7.50 3.41
C LEU A 209 13.61 6.79 3.21
N HIS A 210 13.59 5.48 3.01
CA HIS A 210 14.78 4.68 2.78
C HIS A 210 15.60 5.19 1.59
N PHE A 211 14.93 5.52 0.49
CA PHE A 211 15.58 6.15 -0.67
C PHE A 211 16.14 7.55 -0.37
N ALA A 212 15.41 8.39 0.36
CA ALA A 212 15.86 9.73 0.75
C ALA A 212 17.11 9.69 1.64
N ILE A 213 17.22 8.69 2.53
CA ILE A 213 18.41 8.46 3.37
C ILE A 213 19.62 8.11 2.49
N GLU A 214 19.43 7.20 1.53
CA GLU A 214 20.51 6.66 0.70
C GLU A 214 21.01 7.61 -0.38
N SER A 215 20.08 8.34 -1.02
CA SER A 215 20.39 9.41 -1.95
C SER A 215 21.09 10.59 -1.29
N GLY A 216 21.05 10.67 0.04
CA GLY A 216 21.62 11.77 0.82
C GLY A 216 20.73 13.00 0.89
N ALA A 217 19.47 12.92 0.43
CA ALA A 217 18.49 14.01 0.54
C ALA A 217 18.26 14.45 1.99
N LEU A 218 18.50 13.56 2.96
CA LEU A 218 18.39 13.87 4.39
C LEU A 218 19.71 14.31 5.06
N THR A 219 20.79 14.54 4.30
CA THR A 219 22.10 14.88 4.88
C THR A 219 22.15 16.28 5.49
N SER A 220 21.33 17.22 5.00
CA SER A 220 21.17 18.59 5.50
C SER A 220 20.14 18.72 6.63
N VAL A 221 19.43 17.64 6.97
CA VAL A 221 18.42 17.68 8.05
C VAL A 221 19.14 17.89 9.38
N VAL A 222 18.82 19.02 10.03
CA VAL A 222 19.38 19.37 11.33
C VAL A 222 18.99 18.32 12.35
N LYS A 223 20.00 17.74 13.04
CA LYS A 223 19.81 16.74 14.11
C LYS A 223 18.69 17.16 15.06
N GLY A 224 17.65 16.34 15.17
CA GLY A 224 16.55 16.51 16.13
C GLY A 224 15.23 16.99 15.52
N HIS A 225 15.22 17.40 14.25
CA HIS A 225 14.00 17.88 13.60
C HIS A 225 13.27 16.78 12.84
N GLY A 226 11.94 16.96 12.72
CA GLY A 226 11.07 16.06 11.97
C GLY A 226 11.24 16.23 10.46
N VAL A 227 11.14 15.10 9.75
CA VAL A 227 11.10 15.00 8.29
C VAL A 227 9.73 14.49 7.87
N VAL A 228 9.11 15.18 6.92
CA VAL A 228 7.95 14.63 6.19
C VAL A 228 8.40 14.08 4.86
N ILE A 229 8.02 12.85 4.60
CA ILE A 229 8.08 12.26 3.27
C ILE A 229 6.70 12.43 2.64
N VAL A 230 6.65 13.14 1.52
CA VAL A 230 5.44 13.27 0.68
C VAL A 230 5.72 12.53 -0.63
N ASP A 231 5.17 11.33 -0.77
CA ASP A 231 5.19 10.59 -2.01
C ASP A 231 3.96 10.96 -2.84
N ALA A 232 4.17 11.84 -3.83
CA ALA A 232 3.17 12.25 -4.80
C ALA A 232 3.22 11.29 -6.00
N GLY A 233 2.37 10.27 -5.96
CA GLY A 233 2.27 9.21 -6.95
C GLY A 233 1.24 9.46 -8.06
N GLY A 234 0.95 8.40 -8.80
CA GLY A 234 -0.04 8.42 -9.89
C GLY A 234 -1.47 8.49 -9.39
N GLY A 235 -1.83 7.64 -8.42
CA GLY A 235 -3.17 7.62 -7.84
C GLY A 235 -3.26 8.26 -6.46
N THR A 236 -2.19 8.17 -5.68
CA THR A 236 -2.18 8.55 -4.26
C THR A 236 -1.14 9.64 -3.97
N ILE A 237 -1.40 10.37 -2.89
CA ILE A 237 -0.40 11.17 -2.18
C ILE A 237 -0.26 10.53 -0.80
N ASP A 238 0.91 9.96 -0.53
CA ASP A 238 1.23 9.25 0.69
C ASP A 238 2.16 10.11 1.55
N ILE A 239 1.79 10.28 2.82
CA ILE A 239 2.46 11.20 3.74
C ILE A 239 2.85 10.44 5.00
N SER A 240 4.13 10.51 5.34
CA SER A 240 4.71 9.91 6.54
C SER A 240 5.60 10.92 7.26
N THR A 241 5.44 11.04 8.58
CA THR A 241 6.24 11.94 9.41
C THR A 241 7.19 11.14 10.30
N TYR A 242 8.47 11.44 10.19
CA TYR A 242 9.52 10.77 10.95
C TYR A 242 10.36 11.74 11.77
N ARG A 243 10.88 11.27 12.91
CA ARG A 243 11.91 11.96 13.69
C ARG A 243 13.15 11.09 13.79
N HIS A 244 14.32 11.71 13.66
CA HIS A 244 15.58 11.04 13.91
C HIS A 244 15.74 10.73 15.40
N ASP A 245 16.05 9.48 15.74
CA ASP A 245 16.38 9.10 17.11
C ASP A 245 17.78 9.62 17.47
N LEU A 246 17.83 10.67 18.30
CA LEU A 246 19.09 11.31 18.72
C LEU A 246 19.91 10.46 19.70
N SER A 247 19.33 9.40 20.26
CA SER A 247 19.98 8.54 21.26
C SER A 247 20.93 7.50 20.65
N GLN A 248 20.86 7.28 19.33
CA GLN A 248 21.58 6.21 18.63
C GLN A 248 22.65 6.79 17.69
N VAL A 249 23.80 6.10 17.61
CA VAL A 249 24.91 6.48 16.69
C VAL A 249 24.54 6.19 15.23
N THR A 250 23.61 5.25 15.00
CA THR A 250 23.06 4.90 13.68
C THR A 250 21.83 5.75 13.34
N ARG A 251 21.65 6.09 12.05
CA ARG A 251 20.50 6.86 11.56
C ARG A 251 19.22 6.03 11.66
N LEU A 252 18.56 6.09 12.81
CA LEU A 252 17.30 5.42 13.08
C LEU A 252 16.18 6.46 13.12
N PHE A 253 15.02 6.07 12.60
CA PHE A 253 13.84 6.92 12.54
C PHE A 253 12.70 6.30 13.32
N GLN A 254 11.91 7.18 13.92
CA GLN A 254 10.67 6.84 14.60
C GLN A 254 9.54 7.58 13.91
N GLU A 255 8.45 6.88 13.65
CA GLU A 255 7.24 7.52 13.17
C GLU A 255 6.61 8.37 14.27
N VAL A 256 6.24 9.62 13.93
CA VAL A 256 5.71 10.60 14.89
C VAL A 256 4.19 10.74 14.77
N ALA A 257 3.64 10.45 13.60
CA ALA A 257 2.22 10.51 13.31
C ALA A 257 1.85 9.31 12.42
N ALA A 258 0.60 8.85 12.53
CA ALA A 258 0.13 7.74 11.70
C ALA A 258 0.26 8.09 10.19
N PRO A 259 0.71 7.15 9.34
CA PRO A 259 0.82 7.39 7.91
C PRO A 259 -0.54 7.76 7.32
N ARG A 260 -0.53 8.69 6.37
CA ARG A 260 -1.74 9.14 5.67
C ARG A 260 -1.61 8.89 4.17
N CYS A 261 -2.76 8.70 3.53
CA CYS A 261 -2.87 8.37 2.11
C CYS A 261 -4.14 9.01 1.56
N PHE A 262 -3.98 9.81 0.50
CA PHE A 262 -5.05 10.58 -0.12
C PHE A 262 -5.15 10.28 -1.61
N LEU A 263 -6.37 10.27 -2.13
CA LEU A 263 -6.66 10.05 -3.54
C LEU A 263 -6.58 11.38 -4.31
N TYR A 264 -5.36 11.92 -4.42
CA TYR A 264 -5.08 13.17 -5.11
C TYR A 264 -3.81 13.08 -5.98
N GLY A 265 -3.42 11.88 -6.39
CA GLY A 265 -2.29 11.68 -7.31
C GLY A 265 -2.53 12.29 -8.70
N SER A 266 -1.54 12.16 -9.60
CA SER A 266 -1.58 12.80 -10.93
C SER A 266 -2.74 12.40 -11.86
N VAL A 267 -3.41 11.27 -11.60
CA VAL A 267 -4.65 10.85 -12.29
C VAL A 267 -5.81 11.81 -11.99
N PHE A 268 -5.84 12.41 -10.80
CA PHE A 268 -6.90 13.34 -10.44
C PHE A 268 -6.84 14.64 -11.26
N VAL A 269 -5.64 15.04 -11.69
CA VAL A 269 -5.48 16.13 -12.65
C VAL A 269 -6.13 15.77 -13.99
N SER A 270 -5.97 14.54 -14.46
CA SER A 270 -6.62 14.03 -15.68
C SER A 270 -8.14 13.98 -15.54
N ILE A 271 -8.65 13.59 -14.36
CA ILE A 271 -10.09 13.59 -14.07
C ILE A 271 -10.64 15.02 -14.13
N GLN A 272 -9.96 15.99 -13.50
CA GLN A 272 -10.39 17.40 -13.55
C GLN A 272 -10.33 17.96 -14.98
N ALA A 273 -9.27 17.64 -15.73
CA ALA A 273 -9.16 18.01 -17.14
C ALA A 273 -10.32 17.42 -17.97
N ARG A 274 -10.68 16.15 -17.75
CA ARG A 274 -11.83 15.50 -18.41
C ARG A 274 -13.13 16.20 -18.09
N ILE A 275 -13.41 16.48 -16.81
CA ILE A 275 -14.65 17.15 -16.40
C ILE A 275 -14.76 18.53 -17.05
N PHE A 276 -13.66 19.27 -17.08
CA PHE A 276 -13.60 20.57 -17.74
C PHE A 276 -13.84 20.43 -19.25
N LEU A 277 -13.13 19.52 -19.91
CA LEU A 277 -13.17 19.35 -21.37
C LEU A 277 -14.48 18.75 -21.87
N GLU A 278 -15.11 17.86 -21.10
CA GLU A 278 -16.44 17.31 -21.40
C GLU A 278 -17.47 18.43 -21.53
N LYS A 279 -17.43 19.42 -20.63
CA LYS A 279 -18.29 20.61 -20.71
C LYS A 279 -17.81 21.60 -21.76
N PHE A 280 -16.50 21.83 -21.84
CA PHE A 280 -15.93 22.82 -22.75
C PHE A 280 -16.11 22.44 -24.22
N LEU A 281 -16.23 21.15 -24.55
CA LEU A 281 -16.42 20.66 -25.90
C LEU A 281 -17.86 20.17 -26.14
N GLU A 282 -18.83 20.46 -25.26
CA GLU A 282 -20.16 19.84 -25.30
C GLU A 282 -20.91 20.06 -26.63
N ASP A 283 -20.68 21.21 -27.27
CA ASP A 283 -21.25 21.58 -28.57
C ASP A 283 -20.22 21.48 -29.73
N SER A 284 -19.05 20.89 -29.48
CA SER A 284 -17.98 20.68 -30.48
C SER A 284 -18.08 19.31 -31.14
N GLU A 285 -17.72 19.21 -32.42
CA GLU A 285 -17.57 17.91 -33.09
C GLU A 285 -16.46 17.03 -32.47
N PHE A 286 -15.50 17.65 -31.78
CA PHE A 286 -14.38 16.98 -31.14
C PHE A 286 -14.71 16.40 -29.75
N ILE A 287 -15.98 16.46 -29.31
CA ILE A 287 -16.41 15.78 -28.08
C ILE A 287 -16.24 14.26 -28.17
N GLU A 288 -16.40 13.68 -29.36
CA GLU A 288 -16.19 12.26 -29.62
C GLU A 288 -14.70 11.87 -29.48
N ASP A 289 -13.78 12.83 -29.64
CA ASP A 289 -12.33 12.65 -29.50
C ASP A 289 -11.83 12.89 -28.07
N LEU A 290 -12.73 13.13 -27.10
CA LEU A 290 -12.36 13.52 -25.73
C LEU A 290 -11.35 12.56 -25.08
N ASP A 291 -11.51 11.26 -25.27
CA ASP A 291 -10.58 10.25 -24.73
C ASP A 291 -9.17 10.42 -25.29
N HIS A 292 -9.05 10.64 -26.60
CA HIS A 292 -7.78 10.89 -27.27
C HIS A 292 -7.16 12.24 -26.85
N ILE A 293 -7.98 13.28 -26.71
CA ILE A 293 -7.55 14.61 -26.23
C ILE A 293 -6.97 14.50 -24.81
N ILE A 294 -7.63 13.76 -23.91
CA ILE A 294 -7.16 13.53 -22.54
C ILE A 294 -5.85 12.74 -22.53
N GLN A 295 -5.72 11.72 -23.38
CA GLN A 295 -4.48 10.97 -23.52
C GLN A 295 -3.32 11.86 -24.01
N CYS A 296 -3.60 12.77 -24.96
CA CYS A 296 -2.62 13.76 -25.42
C CYS A 296 -2.23 14.76 -24.33
N PHE A 297 -3.20 15.23 -23.53
CA PHE A 297 -2.96 16.06 -22.35
C PHE A 297 -2.03 15.36 -21.36
N ASP A 298 -2.29 14.09 -21.05
CA ASP A 298 -1.50 13.29 -20.11
C ASP A 298 -0.07 13.04 -20.57
N ARG A 299 0.13 12.83 -21.87
CA ARG A 299 1.45 12.57 -22.47
C ARG A 299 2.28 13.85 -22.64
N THR A 300 1.66 15.03 -22.67
CA THR A 300 2.35 16.28 -23.03
C THR A 300 2.07 17.40 -22.04
N THR A 301 0.91 18.05 -22.13
CA THR A 301 0.55 19.29 -21.43
C THR A 301 0.66 19.14 -19.92
N LYS A 302 0.11 18.06 -19.34
CA LYS A 302 0.16 17.79 -17.90
C LYS A 302 1.59 17.70 -17.37
N LEU A 303 2.46 16.99 -18.09
CA LEU A 303 3.84 16.78 -17.67
C LEU A 303 4.68 18.05 -17.76
N ARG A 304 4.39 18.91 -18.74
CA ARG A 304 5.16 20.12 -19.05
C ARG A 304 4.63 21.39 -18.38
N PHE A 305 3.49 21.33 -17.70
CA PHE A 305 2.88 22.50 -17.06
C PHE A 305 3.81 23.10 -15.98
N LYS A 306 4.09 24.40 -16.09
CA LYS A 306 5.01 25.12 -15.18
C LYS A 306 4.43 26.40 -14.59
N GLN A 307 3.68 27.16 -15.38
CA GLN A 307 3.21 28.49 -14.98
C GLN A 307 1.80 28.79 -15.56
N PRO A 308 0.93 29.46 -14.78
CA PRO A 308 -0.46 29.71 -15.17
C PRO A 308 -0.63 30.90 -16.13
N ASP A 309 0.38 31.76 -16.28
CA ASP A 309 0.30 32.99 -17.07
C ASP A 309 0.46 32.75 -18.57
N GLU A 310 0.88 31.54 -18.98
CA GLU A 310 1.05 31.16 -20.37
C GLU A 310 -0.07 30.22 -20.84
N PRO A 311 -0.56 30.39 -22.09
CA PRO A 311 -1.53 29.47 -22.66
C PRO A 311 -0.92 28.08 -22.85
N GLN A 312 -1.74 27.06 -22.65
CA GLN A 312 -1.37 25.66 -22.79
C GLN A 312 -2.01 25.08 -24.05
N TYR A 313 -1.33 24.14 -24.70
CA TYR A 313 -1.80 23.54 -25.94
C TYR A 313 -1.81 22.03 -25.84
N ILE A 314 -2.89 21.41 -26.31
CA ILE A 314 -3.04 19.97 -26.46
C ILE A 314 -3.10 19.68 -27.97
N LYS A 315 -2.03 19.10 -28.52
CA LYS A 315 -2.01 18.65 -29.93
C LYS A 315 -2.64 17.26 -30.00
N PHE A 316 -3.79 17.15 -30.67
CA PHE A 316 -4.55 15.91 -30.79
C PHE A 316 -4.88 15.58 -32.26
N GLY A 317 -5.23 16.58 -33.07
CA GLY A 317 -5.64 16.38 -34.46
C GLY A 317 -4.56 16.73 -35.50
N SER A 318 -4.95 16.71 -36.76
CA SER A 318 -4.24 17.21 -37.95
C SER A 318 -4.35 18.74 -38.11
N SER A 319 -3.76 19.32 -39.15
CA SER A 319 -3.93 20.75 -39.45
C SER A 319 -5.32 21.13 -39.97
N ARG A 320 -6.14 20.14 -40.37
CA ARG A 320 -7.48 20.35 -40.91
C ARG A 320 -8.55 20.44 -39.83
N ASP A 321 -8.25 19.94 -38.64
CA ASP A 321 -9.16 19.89 -37.51
C ASP A 321 -9.19 21.26 -36.81
N ASN A 322 -10.31 21.97 -36.94
CA ASN A 322 -10.45 23.34 -36.48
C ASN A 322 -11.87 23.58 -35.95
N ASP A 323 -11.95 24.17 -34.76
CA ASP A 323 -13.19 24.66 -34.17
C ASP A 323 -12.85 25.94 -33.41
N GLN A 324 -13.14 27.08 -34.04
CA GLN A 324 -12.75 28.37 -33.50
C GLN A 324 -13.54 28.77 -32.25
N GLU A 325 -14.78 28.31 -32.11
CA GLU A 325 -15.62 28.61 -30.95
C GLU A 325 -15.08 27.95 -29.69
N HIS A 326 -14.47 26.77 -29.85
CA HIS A 326 -13.83 26.00 -28.78
C HIS A 326 -12.30 26.13 -28.76
N ASN A 327 -11.72 27.19 -29.32
CA ASN A 327 -10.28 27.46 -29.31
C ASN A 327 -9.40 26.34 -29.91
N ILE A 328 -9.91 25.58 -30.87
CA ILE A 328 -9.18 24.55 -31.60
C ILE A 328 -8.72 25.12 -32.95
N ARG A 329 -7.40 25.12 -33.16
CA ARG A 329 -6.80 25.54 -34.44
C ARG A 329 -5.66 24.63 -34.81
N PHE A 330 -5.60 24.21 -36.07
CA PHE A 330 -4.58 23.30 -36.60
C PHE A 330 -4.43 22.03 -35.75
N GLY A 331 -5.55 21.47 -35.28
CA GLY A 331 -5.62 20.28 -34.43
C GLY A 331 -5.02 20.47 -33.04
N GLN A 332 -4.88 21.72 -32.59
CA GLN A 332 -4.44 22.06 -31.24
C GLN A 332 -5.56 22.74 -30.48
N LEU A 333 -5.96 22.14 -29.36
CA LEU A 333 -6.83 22.77 -28.38
C LEU A 333 -6.00 23.70 -27.50
N LYS A 334 -6.35 24.98 -27.47
CA LYS A 334 -5.73 25.98 -26.62
C LYS A 334 -6.53 26.18 -25.33
N LEU A 335 -5.87 26.04 -24.18
CA LEU A 335 -6.43 26.27 -22.85
C LEU A 335 -5.73 27.46 -22.18
N ALA A 336 -6.44 28.16 -21.29
CA ALA A 336 -5.76 29.13 -20.42
C ALA A 336 -4.90 28.38 -19.40
N GLY A 337 -3.71 28.89 -19.08
CA GLY A 337 -2.86 28.28 -18.05
C GLY A 337 -3.51 28.24 -16.67
N LYS A 338 -4.44 29.18 -16.40
CA LYS A 338 -5.25 29.18 -15.18
C LYS A 338 -6.25 28.02 -15.11
N ASP A 339 -6.83 27.60 -16.24
CA ASP A 339 -7.70 26.42 -16.26
C ASP A 339 -6.90 25.16 -15.96
N VAL A 340 -5.70 25.04 -16.56
CA VAL A 340 -4.81 23.92 -16.28
C VAL A 340 -4.34 23.92 -14.83
N MET A 341 -4.01 25.08 -14.27
CA MET A 341 -3.68 25.25 -12.85
C MET A 341 -4.80 24.72 -11.92
N ASP A 342 -6.06 25.02 -12.26
CA ASP A 342 -7.22 24.59 -11.48
C ASP A 342 -7.33 23.07 -11.41
N PHE A 343 -6.85 22.33 -12.42
CA PHE A 343 -6.82 20.87 -12.41
C PHE A 343 -5.85 20.31 -11.38
N PHE A 344 -4.75 21.02 -11.09
CA PHE A 344 -3.73 20.61 -10.11
C PHE A 344 -4.01 21.11 -8.69
N ARG A 345 -4.81 22.18 -8.55
CA ARG A 345 -5.08 22.85 -7.27
C ARG A 345 -5.50 21.88 -6.15
N PRO A 346 -6.42 20.90 -6.36
CA PRO A 346 -6.81 19.98 -5.29
C PRO A 346 -5.63 19.20 -4.70
N SER A 347 -4.71 18.73 -5.55
CA SER A 347 -3.51 18.00 -5.13
C SER A 347 -2.52 18.89 -4.38
N ALA A 348 -2.27 20.10 -4.87
CA ALA A 348 -1.37 21.05 -4.21
C ALA A 348 -1.91 21.47 -2.83
N THR A 349 -3.19 21.82 -2.76
CA THR A 349 -3.87 22.16 -1.49
C THR A 349 -3.80 21.00 -0.51
N CYS A 350 -4.06 19.76 -0.94
CA CYS A 350 -3.93 18.58 -0.09
C CYS A 350 -2.54 18.48 0.55
N ILE A 351 -1.46 18.62 -0.23
CA ILE A 351 -0.10 18.55 0.31
C ILE A 351 0.15 19.68 1.31
N VAL A 352 -0.19 20.92 0.94
CA VAL A 352 0.08 22.11 1.74
C VAL A 352 -0.66 22.05 3.08
N ASP A 353 -1.98 21.81 3.08
CA ASP A 353 -2.79 21.80 4.29
C ASP A 353 -2.28 20.77 5.30
N ILE A 354 -1.84 19.61 4.80
CA ILE A 354 -1.34 18.52 5.63
C ILE A 354 0.01 18.84 6.25
N VAL A 355 0.94 19.36 5.43
CA VAL A 355 2.27 19.72 5.90
C VAL A 355 2.20 20.85 6.93
N ILE A 356 1.27 21.79 6.77
CA ILE A 356 1.06 22.89 7.72
C ILE A 356 0.51 22.38 9.06
N ALA A 357 -0.38 21.39 9.04
CA ALA A 357 -0.99 20.83 10.25
C ALA A 357 0.01 20.05 11.14
N GLU A 358 1.21 19.77 10.66
CA GLU A 358 2.23 19.01 11.37
C GLU A 358 3.22 19.97 12.05
N GLU A 359 2.92 20.34 13.30
CA GLU A 359 3.58 21.44 14.04
C GLU A 359 5.08 21.21 14.39
N GLN A 360 5.62 20.00 14.20
CA GLN A 360 6.96 19.59 14.67
C GLN A 360 8.00 19.44 13.54
N LEU A 361 7.76 20.07 12.39
CA LEU A 361 8.50 19.83 11.16
C LEU A 361 9.45 20.95 10.78
N GLN A 362 10.54 20.58 10.12
CA GLN A 362 11.41 21.56 9.46
C GLN A 362 11.80 21.17 8.03
N HIS A 363 11.75 19.89 7.67
CA HIS A 363 12.15 19.40 6.34
C HIS A 363 11.06 18.57 5.68
N ILE A 364 10.77 18.87 4.43
CA ILE A 364 9.86 18.12 3.56
C ILE A 364 10.70 17.51 2.44
N VAL A 365 10.52 16.23 2.17
CA VAL A 365 11.06 15.58 0.99
C VAL A 365 9.90 15.17 0.11
N LEU A 366 9.79 15.83 -1.04
CA LEU A 366 8.78 15.54 -2.05
C LEU A 366 9.35 14.55 -3.07
N VAL A 367 8.72 13.38 -3.17
CA VAL A 367 9.13 12.26 -4.02
C VAL A 367 7.92 11.74 -4.82
N GLY A 368 8.15 10.71 -5.64
CA GLY A 368 7.12 10.17 -6.52
C GLY A 368 7.13 10.80 -7.91
N GLY A 369 6.40 10.18 -8.84
CA GLY A 369 6.38 10.62 -10.23
C GLY A 369 5.68 11.96 -10.45
N PHE A 370 4.69 12.29 -9.63
CA PHE A 370 3.95 13.55 -9.73
C PHE A 370 4.76 14.74 -9.19
N ALA A 371 5.63 14.50 -8.22
CA ALA A 371 6.58 15.49 -7.70
C ALA A 371 7.56 16.04 -8.75
N ALA A 372 7.72 15.34 -9.88
CA ALA A 372 8.55 15.81 -11.00
C ALA A 372 7.91 16.99 -11.76
N ASN A 373 6.60 17.22 -11.61
CA ASN A 373 5.96 18.37 -12.24
C ASN A 373 6.44 19.69 -11.60
N ASP A 374 6.87 20.64 -12.43
CA ASP A 374 7.47 21.88 -11.96
C ASP A 374 6.44 22.79 -11.28
N TRP A 375 5.22 22.92 -11.82
CA TRP A 375 4.20 23.76 -11.20
C TRP A 375 3.82 23.26 -9.79
N LEU A 376 3.57 21.95 -9.63
CA LEU A 376 3.21 21.36 -8.33
C LEU A 376 4.31 21.60 -7.29
N PHE A 377 5.57 21.35 -7.66
CA PHE A 377 6.69 21.55 -6.76
C PHE A 377 6.82 23.02 -6.35
N GLU A 378 6.71 23.95 -7.29
CA GLU A 378 6.84 25.39 -7.04
C GLU A 378 5.69 25.97 -6.20
N GLU A 379 4.46 25.51 -6.43
CA GLU A 379 3.30 25.92 -5.63
C GLU A 379 3.48 25.47 -4.17
N VAL A 380 3.78 24.19 -3.95
CA VAL A 380 4.02 23.66 -2.59
C VAL A 380 5.20 24.39 -1.95
N ARG A 381 6.33 24.54 -2.67
CA ARG A 381 7.54 25.22 -2.18
C ARG A 381 7.25 26.64 -1.75
N THR A 382 6.53 27.41 -2.56
CA THR A 382 6.21 28.81 -2.25
C THR A 382 5.40 28.90 -0.97
N LYS A 383 4.38 28.05 -0.79
CA LYS A 383 3.52 28.05 0.39
C LYS A 383 4.24 27.62 1.66
N VAL A 384 5.07 26.57 1.60
CA VAL A 384 5.78 26.07 2.80
C VAL A 384 6.96 26.97 3.19
N ASN A 385 7.65 27.58 2.22
CA ASN A 385 8.73 28.53 2.49
C ASN A 385 8.23 29.81 3.19
N GLN A 386 7.00 30.26 2.90
CA GLN A 386 6.35 31.38 3.61
C GLN A 386 6.19 31.11 5.12
N LEU A 387 6.24 29.84 5.52
CA LEU A 387 6.12 29.39 6.91
C LEU A 387 7.47 29.01 7.53
N GLY A 388 8.58 29.27 6.83
CA GLY A 388 9.94 28.92 7.29
C GLY A 388 10.27 27.43 7.20
N LEU A 389 9.42 26.62 6.56
CA LEU A 389 9.71 25.22 6.27
C LEU A 389 10.61 25.13 5.04
N THR A 390 11.37 24.04 4.96
CA THR A 390 12.25 23.78 3.82
C THR A 390 11.81 22.52 3.10
N ILE A 391 11.84 22.56 1.78
CA ILE A 391 11.44 21.45 0.91
C ILE A 391 12.59 21.07 -0.01
N SER A 392 12.74 19.77 -0.23
CA SER A 392 13.70 19.21 -1.18
C SER A 392 13.01 18.19 -2.09
N ARG A 393 13.49 18.10 -3.32
CA ARG A 393 13.13 17.07 -4.30
C ARG A 393 14.43 16.40 -4.75
N PRO A 394 14.65 15.09 -4.45
CA PRO A 394 15.88 14.41 -4.82
C PRO A 394 16.14 14.47 -6.34
N GLU A 395 17.36 14.85 -6.73
CA GLU A 395 17.74 15.13 -8.13
C GLU A 395 17.80 13.86 -8.99
N ASN A 396 18.08 12.70 -8.38
CA ASN A 396 18.14 11.41 -9.06
C ASN A 396 16.75 10.80 -9.21
N HIS A 397 16.23 10.77 -10.43
CA HIS A 397 15.05 10.01 -10.88
C HIS A 397 14.10 9.61 -9.72
N VAL A 398 13.36 10.58 -9.15
CA VAL A 398 12.29 10.35 -8.14
C VAL A 398 11.35 9.21 -8.51
N ASN A 399 11.29 8.87 -9.79
CA ASN A 399 10.62 7.71 -10.33
C ASN A 399 11.15 6.36 -9.78
N LYS A 400 12.40 6.16 -9.37
CA LYS A 400 12.85 4.86 -8.79
C LYS A 400 12.74 4.78 -7.27
N ALA A 401 12.28 5.86 -6.63
CA ALA A 401 12.44 6.03 -5.19
C ALA A 401 11.83 4.87 -4.40
N VAL A 402 10.63 4.42 -4.78
CA VAL A 402 9.91 3.37 -4.07
C VAL A 402 10.56 2.00 -4.26
N SER A 403 10.87 1.57 -5.48
CA SER A 403 11.45 0.23 -5.70
C SER A 403 12.87 0.09 -5.14
N ASP A 404 13.72 1.13 -5.27
CA ASP A 404 15.05 1.15 -4.65
C ASP A 404 14.93 1.23 -3.11
N GLY A 405 14.03 2.09 -2.64
CA GLY A 405 13.68 2.23 -1.23
C GLY A 405 13.21 0.93 -0.59
N ALA A 406 12.43 0.12 -1.32
CA ALA A 406 11.91 -1.17 -0.87
C ALA A 406 13.03 -2.21 -0.66
N ILE A 407 14.01 -2.27 -1.56
CA ILE A 407 15.19 -3.12 -1.34
C ILE A 407 16.01 -2.56 -0.16
N SER A 408 16.15 -1.24 -0.01
CA SER A 408 16.84 -0.66 1.14
C SER A 408 16.13 -0.96 2.47
N PHE A 409 14.80 -0.96 2.48
CA PHE A 409 13.97 -1.36 3.61
C PHE A 409 14.29 -2.79 4.05
N TYR A 410 14.22 -3.74 3.11
CA TYR A 410 14.53 -5.15 3.36
C TYR A 410 15.94 -5.36 3.95
N LEU A 411 16.88 -4.48 3.64
CA LEU A 411 18.27 -4.62 4.07
C LEU A 411 18.59 -3.91 5.39
N ASN A 412 17.95 -2.79 5.69
CA ASN A 412 18.43 -1.88 6.74
C ASN A 412 17.44 -1.63 7.89
N HIS A 413 16.13 -1.80 7.68
CA HIS A 413 15.09 -1.57 8.71
C HIS A 413 15.31 -0.26 9.53
N PHE A 414 15.38 0.90 8.84
CA PHE A 414 15.72 2.17 9.51
C PHE A 414 14.60 2.67 10.43
N VAL A 415 13.35 2.27 10.18
CA VAL A 415 12.18 2.59 11.01
C VAL A 415 12.01 1.49 12.04
N ARG A 416 12.21 1.82 13.33
CA ARG A 416 12.10 0.82 14.42
C ARG A 416 10.75 0.80 15.10
N THR A 417 10.03 1.91 15.03
CA THR A 417 8.76 2.08 15.71
C THR A 417 7.74 2.77 14.81
N ARG A 418 6.51 2.25 14.85
CA ARG A 418 5.34 2.71 14.10
C ARG A 418 4.30 3.26 15.05
N MET A 419 3.44 4.15 14.56
CA MET A 419 2.32 4.69 15.35
C MET A 419 1.02 3.97 14.99
N SER A 420 0.37 3.36 15.99
CA SER A 420 -0.95 2.75 15.80
C SER A 420 -2.01 3.82 15.52
N ARG A 421 -2.70 3.72 14.37
CA ARG A 421 -3.77 4.66 13.98
C ARG A 421 -5.06 4.47 14.78
N PHE A 422 -5.32 3.26 15.24
CA PHE A 422 -6.58 2.86 15.84
C PHE A 422 -6.36 2.02 17.09
N ALA A 423 -7.41 1.87 17.89
CA ALA A 423 -7.40 0.86 18.93
C ALA A 423 -7.77 -0.50 18.32
N PHE A 424 -7.08 -1.55 18.74
CA PHE A 424 -7.36 -2.93 18.34
C PHE A 424 -7.73 -3.74 19.57
N GLY A 425 -8.67 -4.66 19.39
CA GLY A 425 -9.14 -5.53 20.46
C GLY A 425 -9.95 -6.69 19.93
N SER A 426 -10.56 -7.46 20.82
CA SER A 426 -11.51 -8.51 20.47
C SER A 426 -12.80 -8.34 21.25
N PHE A 427 -13.90 -8.87 20.71
CA PHE A 427 -15.14 -8.98 21.48
C PHE A 427 -15.22 -10.34 22.15
N GLY A 428 -15.41 -10.32 23.46
CA GLY A 428 -15.58 -11.51 24.28
C GLY A 428 -16.71 -11.36 25.29
N ALA A 429 -16.76 -12.31 26.22
CA ALA A 429 -17.62 -12.20 27.38
C ALA A 429 -16.81 -11.88 28.64
N VAL A 430 -17.35 -11.00 29.49
CA VAL A 430 -16.75 -10.63 30.78
C VAL A 430 -17.60 -11.17 31.93
N ILE A 431 -16.98 -11.52 33.06
CA ILE A 431 -17.70 -11.98 34.25
C ILE A 431 -18.59 -10.85 34.78
N PHE A 432 -19.85 -11.15 35.04
CA PHE A 432 -20.79 -10.17 35.60
C PHE A 432 -20.36 -9.75 37.02
N ASP A 433 -20.31 -8.45 37.28
CA ASP A 433 -20.02 -7.85 38.59
C ASP A 433 -21.18 -6.90 38.90
N SER A 434 -21.95 -7.21 39.95
CA SER A 434 -23.10 -6.41 40.34
C SER A 434 -22.74 -5.04 40.91
N ARG A 435 -21.45 -4.76 41.13
CA ARG A 435 -20.95 -3.46 41.58
C ARG A 435 -20.54 -2.55 40.43
N ASN A 436 -20.43 -3.09 39.21
CA ASN A 436 -20.10 -2.31 38.02
C ASN A 436 -21.39 -1.80 37.36
N GLU A 437 -21.54 -0.47 37.24
CA GLU A 437 -22.72 0.15 36.65
C GLU A 437 -22.92 -0.21 35.17
N GLY A 438 -21.84 -0.31 34.38
CA GLY A 438 -21.87 -0.75 32.99
C GLY A 438 -22.38 -2.19 32.86
N HIS A 439 -22.06 -3.05 33.83
CA HIS A 439 -22.57 -4.42 33.91
C HIS A 439 -24.06 -4.43 34.29
N LEU A 440 -24.48 -3.61 35.26
CA LEU A 440 -25.88 -3.50 35.68
C LEU A 440 -26.80 -3.04 34.54
N LYS A 441 -26.37 -2.04 33.75
CA LYS A 441 -27.10 -1.58 32.55
C LYS A 441 -27.37 -2.71 31.56
N ARG A 442 -26.48 -3.70 31.50
CA ARG A 442 -26.52 -4.85 30.59
C ARG A 442 -26.95 -6.15 31.27
N ALA A 443 -27.43 -6.10 32.51
CA ALA A 443 -27.80 -7.30 33.27
C ALA A 443 -28.86 -8.18 32.58
N ARG A 444 -29.70 -7.61 31.71
CA ARG A 444 -30.66 -8.38 30.91
C ARG A 444 -30.01 -9.30 29.87
N ASN A 445 -28.75 -9.05 29.48
CA ASN A 445 -28.00 -9.79 28.47
C ASN A 445 -27.13 -10.91 29.08
N LYS A 446 -27.26 -11.18 30.39
CA LYS A 446 -26.44 -12.20 31.08
C LYS A 446 -26.65 -13.58 30.46
N THR A 447 -25.54 -14.28 30.20
CA THR A 447 -25.52 -15.68 29.79
C THR A 447 -24.74 -16.52 30.80
N ARG A 448 -24.82 -17.84 30.69
CA ARG A 448 -24.10 -18.77 31.57
C ARG A 448 -23.18 -19.67 30.76
N TYR A 449 -21.93 -19.74 31.19
CA TYR A 449 -20.96 -20.69 30.66
C TYR A 449 -21.18 -22.10 31.25
N PRO A 450 -20.64 -23.16 30.61
CA PRO A 450 -20.70 -24.53 31.12
C PRO A 450 -20.18 -24.70 32.55
N SER A 451 -19.17 -23.92 32.94
CA SER A 451 -18.68 -23.85 34.34
C SER A 451 -19.70 -23.26 35.33
N GLY A 452 -20.81 -22.68 34.86
CA GLY A 452 -21.80 -21.98 35.68
C GLY A 452 -21.46 -20.51 35.95
N ALA A 453 -20.34 -20.00 35.44
CA ALA A 453 -20.04 -18.57 35.49
C ALA A 453 -21.13 -17.76 34.76
N THR A 454 -21.55 -16.66 35.37
CA THR A 454 -22.50 -15.72 34.74
C THR A 454 -21.70 -14.60 34.10
N VAL A 455 -21.86 -14.44 32.79
CA VAL A 455 -21.06 -13.52 31.96
C VAL A 455 -21.95 -12.57 31.17
N LEU A 456 -21.37 -11.48 30.70
CA LEU A 456 -21.98 -10.53 29.78
C LEU A 456 -21.24 -10.59 28.43
N PRO A 457 -21.93 -10.82 27.30
CA PRO A 457 -21.30 -10.85 25.97
C PRO A 457 -21.03 -9.44 25.43
N ASN A 458 -20.29 -9.35 24.32
CA ASN A 458 -19.98 -8.12 23.58
C ASN A 458 -19.17 -7.08 24.38
N HIS A 459 -18.33 -7.56 25.29
CA HIS A 459 -17.33 -6.74 25.95
C HIS A 459 -16.11 -6.64 25.04
N PHE A 460 -15.63 -5.42 24.78
CA PHE A 460 -14.44 -5.16 24.00
C PHE A 460 -13.21 -5.18 24.90
N THR A 461 -12.32 -6.15 24.69
CA THR A 461 -11.02 -6.18 25.36
C THR A 461 -10.01 -5.48 24.46
N MET A 462 -9.53 -4.31 24.87
CA MET A 462 -8.50 -3.58 24.14
C MET A 462 -7.15 -4.30 24.27
N ILE A 463 -6.54 -4.62 23.13
CA ILE A 463 -5.22 -5.27 23.02
C ILE A 463 -4.13 -4.24 22.75
N LEU A 464 -4.41 -3.28 21.86
CA LEU A 464 -3.50 -2.21 21.47
C LEU A 464 -4.27 -0.87 21.48
N PRO A 465 -3.88 0.11 22.31
CA PRO A 465 -4.51 1.43 22.30
C PRO A 465 -4.19 2.24 21.03
N LYS A 466 -5.09 3.17 20.71
CA LYS A 466 -4.88 4.19 19.66
C LYS A 466 -3.66 5.05 20.00
N ASN A 467 -2.95 5.52 18.97
CA ASN A 467 -1.76 6.38 19.10
C ASN A 467 -0.63 5.77 19.94
N THR A 468 -0.52 4.45 19.96
CA THR A 468 0.58 3.75 20.64
C THR A 468 1.76 3.57 19.71
N GLN A 469 2.97 3.88 20.20
CA GLN A 469 4.21 3.60 19.48
C GLN A 469 4.59 2.12 19.64
N VAL A 470 4.74 1.40 18.53
CA VAL A 470 4.96 -0.05 18.49
C VAL A 470 6.26 -0.39 17.79
N SER A 471 7.12 -1.21 18.40
CA SER A 471 8.33 -1.73 17.75
C SER A 471 8.09 -3.08 17.08
N GLU A 472 8.95 -3.46 16.13
CA GLU A 472 8.88 -4.76 15.43
C GLU A 472 8.81 -5.98 16.36
N VAL A 473 9.38 -5.88 17.57
CA VAL A 473 9.46 -6.97 18.54
C VAL A 473 8.41 -6.89 19.65
N THR A 474 7.61 -5.82 19.69
CA THR A 474 6.60 -5.64 20.74
C THR A 474 5.44 -6.61 20.54
N GLU A 475 5.17 -7.43 21.56
CA GLU A 475 4.03 -8.34 21.61
C GLU A 475 2.88 -7.72 22.43
N PHE A 476 1.68 -7.71 21.86
CA PHE A 476 0.45 -7.40 22.57
C PHE A 476 -0.34 -8.68 22.77
N LYS A 477 -0.93 -8.81 23.96
CA LYS A 477 -1.41 -10.10 24.47
C LYS A 477 -2.80 -9.93 25.02
N GLU A 478 -3.69 -10.83 24.65
CA GLU A 478 -5.00 -10.98 25.27
C GLU A 478 -5.13 -12.38 25.85
N GLU A 479 -5.45 -12.47 27.13
CA GLU A 479 -5.81 -13.73 27.75
C GLU A 479 -7.32 -13.98 27.58
N PHE A 480 -7.67 -15.17 27.12
CA PHE A 480 -9.06 -15.58 26.96
C PHE A 480 -9.19 -17.08 27.20
N TYR A 481 -10.43 -17.57 27.35
CA TYR A 481 -10.69 -18.99 27.54
C TYR A 481 -11.98 -19.40 26.85
N GLU A 482 -11.98 -20.63 26.34
CA GLU A 482 -13.15 -21.25 25.71
C GLU A 482 -13.69 -22.37 26.60
N GLU A 483 -15.01 -22.47 26.68
CA GLU A 483 -15.70 -23.55 27.40
C GLU A 483 -16.78 -24.19 26.52
N HIS A 484 -16.64 -25.49 26.27
CA HIS A 484 -17.62 -26.25 25.47
C HIS A 484 -17.96 -27.59 26.12
N PRO A 485 -19.18 -28.11 25.88
CA PRO A 485 -19.59 -29.43 26.37
C PRO A 485 -18.85 -30.57 25.64
N ASN A 486 -18.36 -30.32 24.41
CA ASN A 486 -17.78 -31.34 23.53
C ASN A 486 -16.33 -31.01 23.16
N LEU A 487 -15.43 -31.99 23.26
CA LEU A 487 -14.02 -31.83 22.91
C LEU A 487 -13.80 -31.46 21.42
N ALA A 488 -14.69 -31.91 20.53
CA ALA A 488 -14.59 -31.63 19.10
C ALA A 488 -14.68 -30.13 18.76
N SER A 489 -15.29 -29.32 19.63
CA SER A 489 -15.42 -27.88 19.46
C SER A 489 -14.08 -27.14 19.55
N PHE A 490 -13.03 -27.77 20.07
CA PHE A 490 -11.71 -27.16 20.20
C PHE A 490 -10.74 -27.55 19.08
N ARG A 491 -11.20 -28.22 18.01
CA ARG A 491 -10.30 -28.59 16.91
C ARG A 491 -9.70 -27.36 16.22
N HIS A 492 -10.54 -26.34 16.02
CA HIS A 492 -10.13 -25.06 15.44
C HIS A 492 -10.66 -23.96 16.34
N ILE A 493 -9.87 -22.92 16.54
CA ILE A 493 -10.33 -21.69 17.16
C ILE A 493 -10.30 -20.57 16.15
N GLU A 494 -11.31 -19.70 16.26
CA GLU A 494 -11.39 -18.45 15.54
C GLU A 494 -11.52 -17.34 16.56
N SER A 495 -10.63 -16.35 16.47
CA SER A 495 -10.68 -15.15 17.29
C SER A 495 -10.73 -13.95 16.37
N GLU A 496 -11.78 -13.14 16.50
CA GLU A 496 -11.94 -11.94 15.70
C GLU A 496 -11.15 -10.78 16.30
N VAL A 497 -10.34 -10.14 15.47
CA VAL A 497 -9.67 -8.87 15.82
C VAL A 497 -10.48 -7.73 15.21
N TRP A 498 -10.86 -6.80 16.08
CA TRP A 498 -11.68 -5.65 15.76
C TRP A 498 -10.86 -4.36 15.92
N CYS A 499 -11.14 -3.40 15.06
CA CYS A 499 -10.58 -2.07 15.05
C CYS A 499 -11.66 -1.07 15.52
N TYR A 500 -11.35 -0.28 16.54
CA TYR A 500 -12.21 0.83 16.98
C TYR A 500 -11.72 2.16 16.41
N ARG A 501 -12.60 2.85 15.69
CA ARG A 501 -12.30 4.07 14.91
C ARG A 501 -12.99 5.34 15.43
N GLY A 502 -13.72 5.24 16.54
CA GLY A 502 -14.45 6.37 17.13
C GLY A 502 -13.58 7.23 18.05
N GLU A 503 -14.26 8.09 18.81
CA GLU A 503 -13.64 9.09 19.70
C GLU A 503 -13.64 8.70 21.19
N LEU A 504 -14.25 7.56 21.55
CA LEU A 504 -14.18 7.08 22.94
C LEU A 504 -12.74 6.72 23.30
N GLU A 505 -12.24 7.26 24.41
CA GLU A 505 -10.89 6.99 24.91
C GLU A 505 -10.75 5.53 25.37
N ASN A 506 -11.79 5.01 26.05
CA ASN A 506 -11.86 3.65 26.58
C ASN A 506 -13.15 2.95 26.10
N PRO A 507 -13.21 2.51 24.84
CA PRO A 507 -14.34 1.75 24.31
C PRO A 507 -14.43 0.38 25.00
N GLU A 508 -15.52 0.11 25.74
CA GLU A 508 -15.69 -1.15 26.50
C GLU A 508 -16.80 -2.04 25.94
N TRP A 509 -17.82 -1.46 25.30
CA TRP A 509 -19.00 -2.21 24.89
C TRP A 509 -19.44 -1.89 23.47
N LYS A 510 -19.81 -2.94 22.72
CA LYS A 510 -20.25 -2.81 21.33
C LYS A 510 -21.44 -1.87 21.14
N ASP A 511 -22.34 -1.79 22.11
CA ASP A 511 -23.57 -1.00 22.05
C ASP A 511 -23.38 0.48 22.35
N GLU A 512 -22.21 0.90 22.85
CA GLU A 512 -21.91 2.32 23.11
C GLU A 512 -21.60 3.08 21.82
N ASP A 513 -20.94 2.42 20.87
CA ASP A 513 -20.54 3.04 19.62
C ASP A 513 -20.43 2.02 18.47
N PRO A 514 -21.53 1.32 18.12
CA PRO A 514 -21.50 0.14 17.26
C PRO A 514 -21.00 0.42 15.84
N VAL A 515 -21.17 1.65 15.35
CA VAL A 515 -20.82 2.04 13.97
C VAL A 515 -19.30 2.17 13.79
N ASN A 516 -18.57 2.42 14.88
CA ASN A 516 -17.13 2.66 14.85
C ASN A 516 -16.28 1.41 15.12
N TYR A 517 -16.91 0.25 15.33
CA TYR A 517 -16.22 -1.04 15.41
C TYR A 517 -16.23 -1.73 14.04
N HIS A 518 -15.05 -1.98 13.50
CA HIS A 518 -14.87 -2.67 12.24
C HIS A 518 -14.10 -3.96 12.44
N LEU A 519 -14.63 -5.07 11.94
CA LEU A 519 -13.90 -6.34 11.92
C LEU A 519 -12.67 -6.18 11.04
N LEU A 520 -11.48 -6.35 11.61
CA LEU A 520 -10.22 -6.28 10.87
C LEU A 520 -9.95 -7.62 10.19
N CYS A 521 -9.96 -8.70 10.97
CA CYS A 521 -9.63 -10.05 10.50
C CYS A 521 -10.04 -11.10 11.53
N THR A 522 -10.04 -12.36 11.10
CA THR A 522 -10.21 -13.54 11.95
C THR A 522 -8.89 -14.29 12.05
N ILE A 523 -8.45 -14.53 13.27
CA ILE A 523 -7.28 -15.34 13.61
C ILE A 523 -7.73 -16.78 13.75
N SER A 524 -7.18 -17.68 12.94
CA SER A 524 -7.51 -19.11 12.93
C SER A 524 -6.30 -19.96 13.33
N ALA A 525 -6.50 -20.89 14.27
CA ALA A 525 -5.47 -21.84 14.69
C ALA A 525 -6.04 -23.25 14.91
N ASP A 526 -5.29 -24.27 14.49
CA ASP A 526 -5.58 -25.67 14.78
C ASP A 526 -5.08 -26.01 16.18
N LEU A 527 -6.01 -26.35 17.08
CA LEU A 527 -5.74 -26.70 18.46
C LEU A 527 -6.00 -28.19 18.75
N SER A 528 -6.17 -29.02 17.71
CA SER A 528 -6.45 -30.47 17.84
C SER A 528 -5.35 -31.24 18.57
N HIS A 529 -4.13 -30.71 18.61
CA HIS A 529 -2.98 -31.27 19.30
C HIS A 529 -2.94 -30.93 20.81
N LEU A 530 -3.82 -30.04 21.30
CA LEU A 530 -3.82 -29.61 22.70
C LEU A 530 -4.42 -30.67 23.63
N PRO A 531 -3.77 -30.97 24.77
CA PRO A 531 -4.29 -31.90 25.77
C PRO A 531 -5.36 -31.21 26.65
N ILE A 532 -6.59 -31.11 26.15
CA ILE A 532 -7.69 -30.46 26.88
C ILE A 532 -8.27 -31.41 27.92
N GLN A 533 -8.32 -30.96 29.17
CA GLN A 533 -8.82 -31.77 30.27
C GLN A 533 -10.34 -31.68 30.41
N ARG A 534 -10.95 -32.83 30.69
CA ARG A 534 -12.36 -32.93 31.05
C ARG A 534 -12.59 -32.35 32.44
N GLN A 535 -13.52 -31.42 32.55
CA GLN A 535 -13.97 -30.80 33.79
C GLN A 535 -15.39 -31.27 34.14
N TYR A 536 -15.73 -31.23 35.43
CA TYR A 536 -17.05 -31.60 35.92
C TYR A 536 -17.54 -30.58 36.92
N ARG A 537 -18.73 -30.02 36.68
CA ARG A 537 -19.37 -29.06 37.60
C ARG A 537 -20.89 -29.15 37.48
N ASN A 538 -21.59 -29.10 38.62
CA ASN A 538 -23.06 -29.11 38.71
C ASN A 538 -23.73 -30.25 37.91
N GLY A 539 -23.17 -31.46 37.94
CA GLY A 539 -23.75 -32.60 37.21
C GLY A 539 -23.43 -32.65 35.72
N LYS A 540 -22.69 -31.66 35.18
CA LYS A 540 -22.39 -31.54 33.76
C LYS A 540 -20.88 -31.66 33.51
N THR A 541 -20.56 -32.36 32.44
CA THR A 541 -19.21 -32.42 31.91
C THR A 541 -19.01 -31.26 30.94
N TYR A 542 -17.85 -30.60 31.02
CA TYR A 542 -17.42 -29.60 30.06
C TYR A 542 -15.90 -29.67 29.90
N TYR A 543 -15.38 -28.94 28.92
CA TYR A 543 -13.97 -28.82 28.63
C TYR A 543 -13.62 -27.35 28.62
N ARG A 544 -12.40 -27.02 29.05
CA ARG A 544 -11.90 -25.65 29.10
C ARG A 544 -10.47 -25.61 28.58
N VAL A 545 -10.15 -24.59 27.80
CA VAL A 545 -8.77 -24.23 27.45
C VAL A 545 -8.55 -22.75 27.71
N ASP A 546 -7.46 -22.43 28.39
CA ASP A 546 -6.99 -21.06 28.59
C ASP A 546 -5.92 -20.76 27.55
N LEU A 547 -6.10 -19.67 26.82
CA LEU A 547 -5.32 -19.29 25.66
C LEU A 547 -4.88 -17.83 25.77
N GLU A 548 -3.84 -17.51 25.03
CA GLU A 548 -3.33 -16.14 24.89
C GLU A 548 -3.18 -15.83 23.40
N LEU A 549 -3.92 -14.83 22.93
CA LEU A 549 -3.76 -14.28 21.59
C LEU A 549 -2.59 -13.30 21.63
N ILE A 550 -1.58 -13.54 20.80
CA ILE A 550 -0.39 -12.69 20.71
C ILE A 550 -0.37 -12.02 19.35
N LEU A 551 -0.44 -10.70 19.34
CA LEU A 551 -0.38 -9.86 18.14
C LEU A 551 0.91 -9.04 18.11
N ARG A 552 1.49 -8.91 16.92
CA ARG A 552 2.63 -8.00 16.65
C ARG A 552 2.24 -7.03 15.54
N PHE A 553 2.33 -5.73 15.83
CA PHE A 553 1.94 -4.64 14.92
C PHE A 553 3.13 -3.78 14.45
N GLY A 554 4.36 -4.11 14.84
CA GLY A 554 5.53 -3.28 14.54
C GLY A 554 6.10 -3.45 13.12
N LEU A 555 5.62 -4.45 12.38
CA LEU A 555 5.96 -4.67 10.97
C LEU A 555 4.87 -4.09 10.07
N THR A 556 5.13 -3.99 8.77
CA THR A 556 4.12 -3.57 7.78
C THR A 556 2.93 -4.53 7.71
N GLU A 557 3.15 -5.80 8.04
CA GLU A 557 2.10 -6.82 8.21
C GLU A 557 1.93 -7.19 9.68
N MET A 558 0.67 -7.34 10.11
CA MET A 558 0.37 -7.90 11.42
C MET A 558 0.73 -9.38 11.45
N GLN A 559 1.27 -9.84 12.58
CA GLN A 559 1.46 -11.26 12.86
C GLN A 559 0.64 -11.68 14.07
N ALA A 560 0.12 -12.92 14.04
CA ALA A 560 -0.67 -13.49 15.11
C ALA A 560 -0.14 -14.88 15.51
N GLN A 561 -0.18 -15.14 16.82
CA GLN A 561 0.11 -16.44 17.41
C GLN A 561 -0.92 -16.76 18.48
N ILE A 562 -1.20 -18.04 18.68
CA ILE A 562 -1.94 -18.52 19.85
C ILE A 562 -0.96 -19.20 20.78
N ALA A 563 -1.01 -18.84 22.05
CA ALA A 563 -0.21 -19.42 23.12
C ALA A 563 -1.08 -20.10 24.17
N TRP A 564 -0.53 -21.12 24.82
CA TRP A 564 -1.20 -21.87 25.89
C TRP A 564 -0.17 -22.41 26.89
N LYS A 565 -0.63 -22.69 28.10
CA LYS A 565 0.22 -23.30 29.14
C LYS A 565 0.32 -24.81 28.92
N GLY A 566 1.46 -25.27 28.41
CA GLY A 566 1.79 -26.69 28.24
C GLY A 566 2.48 -27.30 29.46
N LYS A 567 2.79 -28.60 29.37
CA LYS A 567 3.51 -29.34 30.45
C LYS A 567 4.93 -28.81 30.70
N SER A 568 5.57 -28.24 29.69
CA SER A 568 6.95 -27.74 29.71
C SER A 568 7.05 -26.21 29.82
N GLY A 569 5.95 -25.52 30.19
CA GLY A 569 5.86 -24.06 30.19
C GLY A 569 4.94 -23.52 29.08
N MET A 570 5.09 -22.24 28.76
CA MET A 570 4.28 -21.59 27.71
C MET A 570 4.68 -22.13 26.33
N GLN A 571 3.70 -22.62 25.58
CA GLN A 571 3.85 -23.08 24.21
C GLN A 571 3.09 -22.12 23.28
N ARG A 572 3.52 -22.02 22.02
CA ARG A 572 2.93 -21.10 21.03
C ARG A 572 2.88 -21.77 19.66
N THR A 573 1.88 -21.44 18.88
CA THR A 573 1.78 -21.82 17.47
C THR A 573 1.50 -20.58 16.61
N PRO A 574 2.07 -20.47 15.39
CA PRO A 574 1.62 -19.49 14.42
C PRO A 574 0.12 -19.64 14.16
N ALA A 575 -0.57 -18.51 14.00
CA ALA A 575 -1.97 -18.48 13.63
C ALA A 575 -2.13 -17.88 12.22
N ARG A 576 -3.13 -18.36 11.48
CA ARG A 576 -3.48 -17.82 10.17
C ARG A 576 -4.36 -16.60 10.35
N ILE A 577 -4.03 -15.51 9.67
CA ILE A 577 -4.87 -14.30 9.60
C ILE A 577 -5.74 -14.39 8.35
N VAL A 578 -7.06 -14.26 8.53
CA VAL A 578 -8.04 -14.28 7.44
C VAL A 578 -8.77 -12.95 7.41
N TYR A 579 -8.64 -12.21 6.32
CA TYR A 579 -9.34 -10.93 6.14
C TYR A 579 -10.73 -11.18 5.54
N PRO A 580 -11.75 -10.38 5.93
CA PRO A 580 -13.08 -10.50 5.36
C PRO A 580 -13.07 -10.21 3.84
N PRO A 581 -13.93 -10.88 3.05
CA PRO A 581 -14.08 -10.63 1.62
C PRO A 581 -14.58 -9.20 1.36
N SER A 582 -14.42 -8.70 0.13
CA SER A 582 -15.08 -7.47 -0.29
C SER A 582 -16.58 -7.59 -0.15
N ASP A 583 -17.22 -6.55 0.38
CA ASP A 583 -18.55 -6.16 -0.09
C ASP A 583 -18.36 -5.62 -1.52
N ASP A 584 -18.25 -6.51 -2.52
CA ASP A 584 -18.18 -6.15 -3.94
C ASP A 584 -19.58 -5.77 -4.48
#